data_AF-A0A3B9MKJ4-F1
#
_entry.id   AF-A0A3B9MKJ4-F1
#
_cell.length_a   1.000
_cell.length_b   1.000
_cell.length_c   1.000
_cell.angle_alpha   90.00
_cell.angle_beta   90.00
_cell.angle_gamma   90.00
#
_symmetry.space_group_name_H-M   'P 1'
#
loop_
_entity.id
_entity.type
_entity.pdbx_description
1 polymer ?
#
loop_
_entity_poly.entity_id
_entity_poly.type
_entity_poly.pdbx_seq_one_letter_code
_entity_poly.pdbx_strand_id
1 'polypeptide(L)' 'MTTLRSYIDPDQQSTSSPTSFMTERNEHEVRCGMCARAVYVDEETFRFVSEAIASGLDNPFRCEVCEEEYDDLAYEG' A
#
# COMPACT_ATOMS: atom_id res chain seq x y z
N MET A 1 39.93 2.94 8.64
CA MET A 1 38.71 2.17 8.33
C MET A 1 37.60 2.67 9.24
N THR A 2 36.82 3.63 8.76
CA THR A 2 35.70 4.24 9.48
C THR A 2 34.42 3.66 8.93
N THR A 3 33.71 2.87 9.73
CA THR A 3 32.43 2.27 9.35
C THR A 3 31.33 3.33 9.43
N LEU A 4 30.84 3.74 8.27
CA LEU A 4 29.64 4.56 8.09
C LEU A 4 28.43 3.76 8.58
N ARG A 5 28.14 3.85 9.89
CA ARG A 5 26.90 3.33 10.48
C ARG A 5 25.78 4.33 10.26
N SER A 6 24.86 3.94 9.38
CA SER A 6 23.41 4.07 9.52
C SER A 6 22.88 5.44 9.96
N TYR A 7 22.74 6.34 9.00
CA TYR A 7 21.55 7.21 8.96
C TYR A 7 20.47 6.45 8.22
N ILE A 8 19.91 5.43 8.88
CA ILE A 8 18.60 4.91 8.49
C ILE A 8 17.66 5.83 9.23
N ASP A 9 17.17 6.84 8.53
CA ASP A 9 16.03 7.65 8.95
C ASP A 9 14.89 6.67 9.24
N PRO A 10 14.46 6.48 10.51
CA PRO A 10 13.17 5.89 10.77
C PRO A 10 12.15 7.03 10.73
N ASP A 11 12.19 7.90 9.72
CA ASP A 11 10.95 8.49 9.23
C ASP A 11 10.22 7.36 8.50
N GLN A 12 9.82 6.36 9.31
CA GLN A 12 8.69 5.54 9.04
C GLN A 12 7.54 6.53 8.97
N GLN A 13 7.37 7.11 7.77
CA GLN A 13 6.07 7.37 7.22
C GLN A 13 5.25 6.19 7.67
N SER A 14 4.40 6.43 8.66
CA SER A 14 3.47 5.44 9.16
C SER A 14 2.44 5.31 8.05
N THR A 15 2.86 4.76 6.91
CA THR A 15 2.01 4.36 5.82
C THR A 15 1.16 3.28 6.45
N SER A 16 -0.04 3.69 6.83
CA SER A 16 -1.07 2.80 7.33
C SER A 16 -1.24 1.72 6.29
N SER A 17 -0.59 0.58 6.53
CA SER A 17 -0.66 -0.53 5.60
C SER A 17 -2.12 -0.95 5.49
N PRO A 18 -2.59 -1.31 4.29
CA PRO A 18 -3.92 -1.85 4.13
C PRO A 18 -4.11 -3.03 5.08
N THR A 19 -5.20 -3.06 5.85
CA THR A 19 -5.51 -4.16 6.76
C THR A 19 -6.72 -4.94 6.26
N SER A 20 -6.73 -6.25 6.50
CA SER A 20 -7.91 -7.08 6.17
C SER A 20 -9.12 -6.83 7.09
N PHE A 21 -8.93 -6.09 8.17
CA PHE A 21 -9.96 -5.73 9.14
C PHE A 21 -9.97 -4.21 9.36
N MET A 22 -11.15 -3.67 9.68
CA MET A 22 -11.36 -2.26 9.96
C MET A 22 -10.61 -1.88 11.26
N THR A 23 -9.87 -0.78 11.22
CA THR A 23 -9.20 -0.21 12.41
C THR A 23 -9.54 1.27 12.55
N GLU A 24 -9.15 1.88 13.67
CA GLU A 24 -9.30 3.33 13.88
C GLU A 24 -8.54 4.18 12.86
N ARG A 25 -7.53 3.62 12.18
CA ARG A 25 -6.78 4.29 11.12
C ARG A 25 -7.24 3.88 9.73
N ASN A 26 -7.60 2.61 9.58
CA ASN A 26 -8.09 2.02 8.34
C ASN A 26 -9.60 1.83 8.43
N GLU A 27 -10.35 2.93 8.35
CA GLU A 27 -11.81 2.92 8.41
C GLU A 27 -12.46 2.82 7.02
N HIS A 28 -11.70 3.02 5.95
CA HIS A 28 -12.23 3.05 4.59
C HIS A 28 -12.02 1.72 3.87
N GLU A 29 -13.11 1.10 3.43
CA GLU A 29 -13.04 -0.10 2.60
C GLU A 29 -12.71 0.26 1.13
N VAL A 30 -11.67 -0.37 0.59
CA VAL A 30 -11.32 -0.34 -0.84
C VAL A 30 -11.19 -1.76 -1.38
N ARG A 31 -11.38 -1.92 -2.69
CA ARG A 31 -11.22 -3.21 -3.36
C ARG A 31 -9.94 -3.24 -4.17
N CYS A 32 -9.17 -4.32 -4.05
CA CYS A 32 -8.02 -4.58 -4.91
C CYS A 32 -8.47 -4.78 -6.36
N GLY A 33 -7.84 -4.09 -7.31
CA GLY A 33 -8.11 -4.23 -8.74
C GLY A 33 -7.73 -5.58 -9.34
N MET A 34 -6.80 -6.31 -8.71
CA MET A 34 -6.35 -7.61 -9.20
C MET A 34 -7.16 -8.79 -8.66
N CYS A 35 -7.36 -8.86 -7.33
CA CYS A 35 -8.01 -10.00 -6.69
C CYS A 35 -9.42 -9.70 -6.20
N ALA A 36 -9.93 -8.48 -6.41
CA ALA A 36 -11.25 -8.01 -5.96
C ALA A 36 -11.50 -8.16 -4.44
N ARG A 37 -10.44 -8.37 -3.64
CA ARG A 37 -10.53 -8.48 -2.19
C ARG A 37 -10.80 -7.12 -1.57
N ALA A 38 -11.76 -7.07 -0.65
CA ALA A 38 -12.00 -5.91 0.20
C ALA A 38 -10.91 -5.82 1.26
N VAL A 39 -10.25 -4.67 1.34
CA VAL A 39 -9.30 -4.33 2.40
C VAL A 39 -9.61 -2.95 2.92
N TYR A 40 -9.14 -2.66 4.13
CA TYR A 40 -9.35 -1.40 4.79
C TYR A 40 -8.08 -0.57 4.71
N VAL A 41 -8.23 0.69 4.33
CA VAL A 41 -7.15 1.66 4.19
C VAL A 41 -7.50 2.93 4.94
N ASP A 42 -6.49 3.76 5.14
CA ASP A 42 -6.66 5.09 5.72
C ASP A 42 -7.25 6.10 4.73
N GLU A 43 -7.60 7.27 5.25
CA GLU A 43 -8.19 8.36 4.47
C GLU A 43 -7.27 8.86 3.34
N GLU A 44 -5.95 8.94 3.57
CA GLU A 44 -4.98 9.41 2.56
C GLU A 44 -4.91 8.43 1.39
N THR A 45 -4.77 7.15 1.69
CA THR A 45 -4.78 6.06 0.70
C THR A 45 -6.12 6.01 -0.02
N PHE A 46 -7.25 6.10 0.69
CA PHE A 46 -8.57 6.13 0.08
C PHE A 46 -8.74 7.30 -0.88
N ARG A 47 -8.27 8.50 -0.50
CA ARG A 47 -8.30 9.69 -1.34
C ARG A 47 -7.43 9.51 -2.58
N PHE A 48 -6.22 8.96 -2.43
CA PHE A 48 -5.33 8.68 -3.55
C PHE A 48 -5.98 7.71 -4.55
N VAL A 49 -6.55 6.61 -4.05
CA VAL A 49 -7.26 5.62 -4.88
C VAL A 49 -8.45 6.27 -5.59
N SER A 50 -9.24 7.08 -4.87
CA SER A 50 -10.39 7.79 -5.42
C SER A 50 -9.99 8.79 -6.52
N GLU A 51 -8.91 9.54 -6.31
CA GLU A 51 -8.38 10.48 -7.30
C GLU A 51 -7.87 9.75 -8.55
N ALA A 52 -7.18 8.63 -8.37
CA ALA A 52 -6.69 7.83 -9.47
C ALA A 52 -7.85 7.23 -10.30
N ILE A 53 -8.91 6.74 -9.64
CA ILE A 53 -10.15 6.30 -10.32
C ILE A 53 -10.79 7.47 -11.08
N ALA A 54 -10.87 8.65 -10.46
CA ALA A 54 -11.41 9.85 -11.10
C ALA A 54 -10.57 10.30 -12.32
N SER A 55 -9.26 10.05 -12.30
CA SER A 55 -8.32 10.29 -13.40
C SER A 55 -8.47 9.27 -14.55
N GLY A 56 -9.30 8.23 -14.36
CA GLY A 56 -9.54 7.18 -15.36
C GLY A 56 -8.62 5.97 -15.22
N LEU A 57 -7.88 5.83 -14.11
CA LEU A 57 -7.20 4.58 -13.78
C LEU A 57 -8.21 3.59 -13.22
N ASP A 58 -8.39 2.47 -13.90
CA ASP A 58 -9.29 1.41 -13.45
C ASP A 58 -8.64 0.66 -12.28
N ASN A 59 -9.10 0.96 -11.07
CA ASN A 59 -8.81 0.22 -9.85
C ASN A 59 -7.29 0.02 -9.56
N PRO A 60 -6.51 1.11 -9.43
CA PRO A 60 -5.05 1.06 -9.30
C PRO A 60 -4.56 0.51 -7.96
N PHE A 61 -5.46 0.38 -6.99
CA PHE A 61 -5.15 -0.14 -5.68
C PHE A 61 -4.87 -1.65 -5.73
N ARG A 62 -3.72 -2.05 -5.19
CA ARG A 62 -3.32 -3.45 -5.01
C ARG A 62 -3.29 -3.74 -3.51
N CYS A 63 -3.72 -4.93 -3.12
CA CYS A 63 -3.55 -5.36 -1.74
C CYS A 63 -2.12 -5.83 -1.50
N GLU A 64 -1.70 -5.85 -0.23
CA GLU A 64 -0.37 -6.29 0.20
C GLU A 64 0.05 -7.62 -0.44
N VAL A 65 -0.88 -8.57 -0.57
CA VAL A 65 -0.62 -9.90 -1.16
C VAL A 65 -0.22 -9.78 -2.63
N CYS A 66 -0.92 -8.95 -3.40
CA CYS A 66 -0.63 -8.75 -4.81
C CYS A 66 0.57 -7.82 -5.04
N GLU A 67 0.93 -6.99 -4.06
CA GLU A 67 2.14 -6.20 -4.06
C GLU A 67 3.37 -7.05 -3.74
N GLU A 68 3.29 -7.92 -2.73
CA GLU A 68 4.33 -8.84 -2.31
C GLU A 68 4.70 -9.83 -3.43
N GLU A 69 3.72 -10.44 -4.10
CA GLU A 69 4.00 -11.34 -5.24
C GLU A 69 4.68 -10.63 -6.42
N TYR A 70 4.47 -9.32 -6.58
CA TYR A 70 5.13 -8.56 -7.63
C TYR A 70 6.60 -8.25 -7.27
N ASP A 71 6.89 -8.02 -5.99
CA ASP A 71 8.24 -7.75 -5.50
C ASP A 71 9.14 -8.99 -5.57
N ASP A 72 8.59 -10.17 -5.22
CA ASP A 72 9.32 -11.44 -5.25
C ASP A 72 9.76 -11.81 -6.69
N LEU A 73 8.89 -11.55 -7.68
CA LEU A 73 9.19 -11.76 -9.10
C LEU A 73 10.21 -10.78 -9.67
N ALA A 74 10.48 -9.65 -9.01
CA ALA A 74 11.45 -8.66 -9.47
C ALA A 74 12.90 -9.02 -9.14
N TYR A 75 13.13 -10.00 -8.24
CA TYR A 75 14.46 -10.39 -7.78
C TYR A 75 15.06 -11.62 -8.47
N GLU A 76 14.34 -12.26 -9.40
CA GLU A 76 14.82 -13.43 -10.18
C GLU A 76 15.22 -13.09 -11.64
N GLY A 77 15.54 -11.82 -11.94
CA GLY A 77 15.92 -11.33 -13.28
C GLY A 77 17.44 -11.13 -13.48
#